data_AF-A0A957R7K0-F1
#
_entry.id   AF-A0A957R7K0-F1
#
_cell.length_a   1.000
_cell.length_b   1.000
_cell.length_c   1.000
_cell.angle_alpha   90.00
_cell.angle_beta   90.00
_cell.angle_gamma   90.00
#
_symmetry.space_group_name_H-M   'P 1'
#
loop_
_entity.id
_entity.type
_entity.pdbx_description
1 polymer ?
#
loop_
_entity_poly.entity_id
_entity_poly.type
_entity_poly.pdbx_seq_one_letter_code
_entity_poly.pdbx_strand_id
1 'polypeptide(L)' 'MTTDLSHSYIARCKCGCGGILFATVDNPQRAHDIAADVADCIRDGLHIERVPSEVVRTTPWGCQSEQAGQLDLFTAEAAP' A
#
# COMPACT_ATOMS: atom_id res chain seq x y z
N MET A 1 21.70 7.83 -11.40
CA MET A 1 20.35 7.45 -10.93
C MET A 1 19.37 8.31 -11.68
N THR A 2 18.66 7.75 -12.65
CA THR A 2 17.64 8.48 -13.40
C THR A 2 16.45 8.64 -12.48
N THR A 3 16.21 9.85 -11.99
CA THR A 3 15.04 10.16 -11.16
C THR A 3 13.81 9.96 -12.03
N ASP A 4 13.11 8.85 -11.80
CA ASP A 4 11.87 8.51 -12.46
C ASP A 4 10.81 9.49 -11.95
N LEU A 5 10.54 10.56 -12.71
CA LEU A 5 9.56 11.62 -12.36
C LEU A 5 8.10 11.12 -12.41
N SER A 6 7.90 9.82 -12.64
CA SER A 6 6.59 9.21 -12.66
C SER A 6 5.95 9.22 -11.26
N HIS A 7 4.64 9.43 -11.26
CA HIS A 7 3.82 9.37 -10.06
C HIS A 7 3.01 8.09 -10.08
N SER A 8 2.56 7.66 -8.91
CA SER A 8 1.69 6.51 -8.73
C SER A 8 0.52 6.90 -7.85
N TYR A 9 -0.65 6.33 -8.14
CA TYR A 9 -1.78 6.32 -7.22
C TYR A 9 -1.68 5.06 -6.36
N ILE A 10 -1.82 5.22 -5.05
CA ILE A 10 -1.86 4.14 -4.09
C ILE A 10 -3.17 4.17 -3.31
N ALA A 11 -3.73 2.99 -3.00
CA ALA A 11 -4.84 2.82 -2.09
C ALA A 11 -4.35 2.18 -0.80
N ARG A 12 -4.55 2.86 0.32
CA ARG A 12 -4.17 2.36 1.65
C ARG A 12 -5.29 1.51 2.25
N CYS A 13 -4.90 0.51 3.02
CA CYS A 13 -5.82 -0.35 3.74
C CYS A 13 -6.65 0.44 4.77
N LYS A 14 -7.94 0.10 4.88
CA LYS A 14 -8.90 0.73 5.79
C LYS A 14 -8.52 0.58 7.27
N CYS A 15 -7.72 -0.44 7.63
CA CYS A 15 -7.30 -0.63 9.02
C CYS A 15 -6.36 0.45 9.56
N GLY A 16 -5.86 1.37 8.73
CA GLY A 16 -4.85 2.36 9.15
C GLY A 16 -3.46 1.75 9.40
N CYS A 17 -3.34 0.44 9.22
CA CYS A 17 -2.15 -0.41 9.33
C CYS A 17 -1.03 -0.08 8.32
N GLY A 18 -1.22 0.89 7.43
CA GLY A 18 -0.19 1.36 6.49
C GLY A 18 0.04 0.51 5.24
N GLY A 19 -0.57 -0.68 5.15
CA GLY A 19 -0.47 -1.55 3.97
C GLY A 19 -1.14 -0.95 2.74
N ILE A 20 -0.53 -1.14 1.56
CA ILE A 20 -1.13 -0.80 0.28
C ILE A 20 -1.95 -2.00 -0.23
N LEU A 21 -3.19 -1.74 -0.65
CA LEU A 21 -4.05 -2.74 -1.30
C LEU A 21 -4.03 -2.61 -2.82
N PHE A 22 -3.73 -1.42 -3.35
CA PHE A 22 -3.67 -1.15 -4.78
C PHE A 22 -2.59 -0.11 -5.07
N ALA A 23 -1.83 -0.31 -6.14
CA ALA A 23 -0.89 0.68 -6.66
C ALA A 23 -0.89 0.64 -8.19
N THR A 24 -0.97 1.81 -8.82
CA THR A 24 -0.85 1.95 -10.27
C THR A 24 0.01 3.16 -10.63
N VAL A 25 0.74 3.06 -11.75
CA VAL A 25 1.57 4.15 -12.26
C VAL A 25 0.69 5.09 -13.07
N ASP A 26 0.87 6.39 -12.87
CA ASP A 26 0.23 7.45 -13.63
C ASP A 26 0.78 7.48 -15.07
N ASN A 27 0.20 6.66 -15.94
CA ASN A 27 0.53 6.59 -17.36
C ASN A 27 -0.58 7.29 -18.17
N PRO A 28 -0.28 8.43 -18.83
CA PRO A 28 -1.26 9.17 -19.63
C PRO A 28 -1.94 8.34 -20.73
N GLN A 29 -1.26 7.33 -21.28
CA GLN A 29 -1.81 6.46 -22.33
C GLN A 29 -2.91 5.54 -21.82
N ARG A 30 -3.00 5.34 -20.50
CA ARG A 30 -4.02 4.52 -19.82
C ARG A 30 -4.86 5.34 -18.84
N ALA A 31 -4.92 6.66 -19.03
CA ALA A 31 -5.57 7.57 -18.08
C ALA A 31 -7.04 7.20 -17.80
N HIS A 32 -7.77 6.72 -18.81
CA HIS A 32 -9.16 6.28 -18.65
C HIS A 32 -9.26 5.04 -17.74
N ASP A 33 -8.45 4.02 -17.98
CA ASP A 33 -8.43 2.79 -17.19
C ASP A 33 -8.01 3.09 -15.74
N ILE A 34 -6.97 3.91 -15.57
CA ILE A 34 -6.47 4.33 -14.25
C ILE A 34 -7.55 5.11 -13.48
N ALA A 35 -8.28 6.00 -14.15
CA ALA A 35 -9.35 6.76 -13.52
C ALA A 35 -10.51 5.84 -13.08
N ALA A 36 -10.82 4.81 -13.85
CA ALA A 36 -11.82 3.80 -13.49
C ALA A 36 -11.39 3.02 -12.23
N ASP A 37 -10.15 2.51 -12.21
CA ASP A 37 -9.60 1.77 -11.07
C ASP A 37 -9.57 2.62 -9.79
N VAL A 38 -9.16 3.88 -9.90
CA VAL A 38 -9.14 4.83 -8.78
C VAL A 38 -10.56 5.12 -8.29
N ALA A 39 -11.52 5.29 -9.20
CA ALA A 39 -12.92 5.49 -8.84
C ALA A 39 -13.51 4.28 -8.10
N ASP A 40 -13.17 3.06 -8.53
CA ASP A 40 -13.60 1.83 -7.84
C ASP A 40 -13.02 1.75 -6.43
N CYS A 41 -11.74 2.06 -6.25
CA CYS A 41 -11.13 2.13 -4.92
C CYS A 41 -11.82 3.16 -4.01
N ILE A 42 -12.22 4.32 -4.54
CA ILE A 42 -12.96 5.35 -3.78
C ILE A 42 -14.36 4.85 -3.40
N ARG A 43 -15.07 4.17 -4.31
CA ARG A 43 -16.40 3.58 -4.03
C ARG A 43 -16.32 2.50 -2.97
N ASP A 44 -15.23 1.73 -2.97
CA ASP A 44 -14.94 0.76 -1.93
C ASP A 44 -14.56 1.43 -0.60
N GLY A 45 -14.42 2.76 -0.54
CA GLY A 45 -14.09 3.49 0.68
C GLY A 45 -12.61 3.40 1.06
N LEU A 46 -11.74 3.17 0.07
CA LEU A 46 -10.29 3.21 0.27
C LEU A 46 -9.78 4.66 0.20
N HIS A 47 -8.73 4.94 0.96
CA HIS A 47 -8.05 6.23 0.88
C HIS A 47 -7.00 6.19 -0.23
N ILE A 48 -7.17 7.07 -1.23
CA ILE A 48 -6.26 7.20 -2.37
C ILE A 48 -5.29 8.37 -2.16
N GLU A 49 -4.02 8.12 -2.45
CA GLU A 49 -2.95 9.11 -2.39
C GLU A 49 -2.12 9.04 -3.68
N ARG A 50 -1.67 10.20 -4.18
CA ARG A 50 -0.74 10.28 -5.32
C ARG A 50 0.65 10.60 -4.81
N VAL A 51 1.60 9.70 -5.06
CA VAL A 51 2.97 9.79 -4.54
C VAL A 51 3.99 9.55 -5.66
N PRO A 52 5.25 9.98 -5.53
CA PRO A 52 6.30 9.62 -6.48
C PRO A 52 6.46 8.10 -6.56
N SER A 53 6.63 7.55 -7.77
CA SER A 53 6.74 6.10 -7.97
C SER A 53 7.94 5.49 -7.22
N GLU A 54 9.01 6.26 -7.02
CA GLU A 54 10.15 5.84 -6.19
C GLU A 54 9.76 5.58 -4.73
N VAL A 55 8.88 6.41 -4.14
CA VAL A 55 8.40 6.22 -2.77
C VAL A 55 7.63 4.90 -2.67
N VAL A 56 6.80 4.58 -3.67
CA VAL A 56 6.07 3.30 -3.71
C VAL A 56 7.01 2.11 -3.79
N ARG A 57 8.11 2.21 -4.55
CA ARG A 57 9.08 1.10 -4.69
C ARG A 57 9.96 0.91 -3.47
N THR A 58 10.29 1.98 -2.75
CA THR A 58 11.29 1.97 -1.66
C THR A 58 10.68 1.83 -0.28
N THR A 59 9.42 2.24 -0.10
CA THR A 59 8.76 2.18 1.20
C THR A 59 8.26 0.75 1.47
N PRO A 60 8.55 0.18 2.65
CA PRO A 60 8.00 -1.10 3.04
C PRO A 60 6.51 -0.96 3.41
N TRP A 61 5.63 -1.35 2.50
CA TRP A 61 4.17 -1.33 2.70
C TRP A 61 3.71 -2.61 3.37
N GLY A 62 3.86 -2.70 4.70
CA GLY A 62 3.38 -3.82 5.49
C GLY A 62 1.98 -3.59 6.04
N CYS A 63 1.12 -4.61 6.01
CA CYS A 63 -0.09 -4.60 6.82
C CYS A 63 0.30 -4.85 8.28
N GLN A 64 0.34 -3.80 9.10
CA GLN A 64 0.73 -3.93 10.51
C GLN A 64 -0.29 -4.68 11.38
N SER A 65 -1.49 -4.99 10.88
CA SER A 65 -2.46 -5.79 11.66
C SER A 65 -2.05 -7.25 11.81
N GLU A 66 -1.20 -7.79 10.93
CA GLU A 66 -0.69 -9.17 11.05
C GLU A 66 0.59 -9.28 11.89
N GLN A 67 1.31 -8.16 12.12
CA GLN A 67 2.52 -8.17 12.94
C GLN A 67 2.22 -8.28 14.45
N ALA A 68 0.98 -8.03 14.88
CA ALA A 68 0.56 -8.22 16.26
C ALA A 68 0.39 -9.69 16.67
N GLY A 69 0.39 -10.64 15.71
CA GLY A 69 0.17 -12.07 16.00
C GLY A 69 1.44 -12.92 16.10
N GLN A 70 2.63 -12.36 15.84
CA GLN A 70 3.89 -13.10 15.75
C GLN A 70 4.87 -12.78 16.89
N LEU A 71 4.37 -12.54 18.11
CA LEU A 71 5.20 -12.39 19.30
C LEU A 71 4.77 -13.24 20.51
N ASP A 72 3.69 -14.02 20.40
CA ASP A 72 3.18 -14.82 21.53
C ASP A 72 3.52 -16.33 21.47
N LEU A 73 4.26 -16.80 20.46
CA LEU A 73 4.54 -18.24 20.32
C LEU A 73 5.88 -18.74 20.90
N PHE A 74 6.75 -17.86 21.41
CA PHE A 74 8.10 -18.24 21.88
C PHE A 74 8.37 -18.03 23.37
N THR A 75 7.38 -17.65 24.18
CA THR A 75 7.59 -17.38 25.62
C THR A 75 6.94 -18.39 26.55
N ALA A 76 6.54 -19.55 26.05
CA ALA A 76 5.89 -20.59 26.84
C ALA A 76 6.66 -21.92 26.83
N GLU A 77 7.97 -21.90 27.12
CA GLU A 77 8.68 -23.11 27.56
C GLU A 77 10.04 -22.76 28.20
N ALA A 78 10.01 -22.30 29.46
CA ALA A 78 11.18 -22.33 30.36
C ALA A 78 10.72 -22.19 31.84
N ALA A 79 9.98 -23.18 32.33
CA ALA A 79 9.89 -23.55 33.74
C ALA A 79 9.45 -25.03 33.77
N PRO A 80 10.00 -25.91 34.63
CA PRO A 80 10.76 -25.67 35.86
C PRO A 80 12.28 -25.87 35.77
#